data_AF-A0A1W2H6E9-F1
#
_entry.id   AF-A0A1W2H6E9-F1
#
_cell.length_a   1.000
_cell.length_b   1.000
_cell.length_c   1.000
_cell.angle_alpha   90.00
_cell.angle_beta   90.00
_cell.angle_gamma   90.00
#
_symmetry.space_group_name_H-M   'P 1'
#
loop_
_entity.id
_entity.type
_entity.pdbx_description
1 polymer ?
#
loop_
_entity_poly.entity_id
_entity_poly.type
_entity_poly.pdbx_seq_one_letter_code
_entity_poly.pdbx_strand_id
1 'polypeptide(L)'
;MPRISSLVLTLFLICIFSCQKKEETNATKAVLYPNQDAPLALLMREMFLDMEEIKLSVENKEALKSYLEKHKDILSAIPTNPKVKTEQFQLMGNAYLESLTTLENSSEDLLIDNYQAVVNTCLGCHQQYCPGPIQKINKLIKE
;
A
#
# COMPACT_ATOMS: atom_id res chain seq x y z
N MET A 1 2.59 24.70 -78.17
CA MET A 1 3.83 24.59 -77.36
C MET A 1 4.15 25.95 -76.78
N PRO A 2 4.71 26.09 -75.56
CA PRO A 2 4.70 25.22 -74.38
C PRO A 2 4.17 25.97 -73.10
N ARG A 3 3.63 25.25 -72.11
CA ARG A 3 4.15 24.97 -70.74
C ARG A 3 4.26 26.24 -69.87
N ILE A 4 3.73 26.28 -68.63
CA ILE A 4 4.23 25.61 -67.41
C ILE A 4 3.05 25.69 -66.41
N SER A 5 2.34 24.60 -66.09
CA SER A 5 2.67 23.59 -65.09
C SER A 5 2.89 24.15 -63.68
N SER A 6 2.08 23.69 -62.73
CA SER A 6 2.50 23.49 -61.34
C SER A 6 2.74 24.75 -60.50
N LEU A 7 1.65 25.38 -60.04
CA LEU A 7 1.68 26.03 -58.72
C LEU A 7 0.31 26.00 -58.02
N VAL A 8 -0.50 24.99 -58.34
CA VAL A 8 -1.45 24.47 -57.36
C VAL A 8 -0.61 23.68 -56.36
N LEU A 9 -0.88 23.86 -55.08
CA LEU A 9 -0.54 22.94 -53.96
C LEU A 9 0.57 23.34 -52.98
N THR A 10 1.30 24.45 -53.16
CA THR A 10 2.46 24.76 -52.29
C THR A 10 2.21 25.88 -51.27
N LEU A 11 1.12 25.84 -50.50
CA LEU A 11 0.94 26.74 -49.35
C LEU A 11 0.26 26.10 -48.12
N PHE A 12 0.25 24.77 -48.05
CA PHE A 12 -0.31 24.04 -46.92
C PHE A 12 0.55 22.83 -46.55
N LEU A 13 1.87 23.04 -46.39
CA LEU A 13 2.79 21.95 -46.05
C LEU A 13 3.97 22.41 -45.16
N ILE A 14 3.71 23.26 -44.16
CA ILE A 14 4.75 23.72 -43.20
C ILE A 14 4.47 23.29 -41.75
N CYS A 15 3.39 22.58 -41.45
CA CYS A 15 3.01 22.30 -40.05
C CYS A 15 3.43 20.93 -39.46
N ILE A 16 4.27 20.11 -40.09
CA ILE A 16 4.51 18.73 -39.60
C ILE A 16 5.97 18.28 -39.48
N PHE A 17 6.93 19.17 -39.25
CA PHE A 17 8.28 18.74 -38.84
C PHE A 17 8.83 19.58 -37.69
N SER A 18 8.22 19.43 -36.52
CA SER A 18 8.92 19.64 -35.24
C SER A 18 8.75 18.41 -34.37
N CYS A 19 9.27 17.28 -34.87
CA CYS A 19 9.55 16.13 -34.03
C CYS A 19 10.90 16.41 -33.35
N GLN A 20 10.87 17.09 -32.21
CA GLN A 20 12.04 17.17 -31.34
C GLN A 20 12.34 15.75 -30.86
N LYS A 21 13.46 15.20 -31.32
CA LYS A 21 14.08 14.02 -30.75
C LYS A 21 14.35 14.33 -29.28
N LYS A 22 13.51 13.80 -28.38
CA LYS A 22 13.80 13.81 -26.94
C LYS A 22 15.10 13.06 -26.76
N GLU A 23 16.17 13.78 -26.42
CA GLU A 23 17.31 13.18 -25.77
C GLU A 23 16.78 12.45 -24.54
N GLU A 24 17.01 11.14 -24.49
CA GLU A 24 16.95 10.38 -23.24
C GLU A 24 18.07 10.91 -22.36
N THR A 25 17.80 12.04 -21.70
CA THR A 25 18.44 12.32 -20.42
C THR A 25 18.18 11.10 -19.55
N ASN A 26 19.26 10.50 -19.05
CA ASN A 26 19.26 9.44 -18.05
C ASN A 26 18.62 9.99 -16.77
N ALA A 27 17.33 10.25 -16.81
CA ALA A 27 16.51 10.55 -15.66
C ALA A 27 16.51 9.24 -14.89
N THR A 28 17.28 9.22 -13.81
CA THR A 28 17.16 8.22 -12.76
C THR A 28 15.66 8.14 -12.49
N LYS A 29 14.99 7.06 -12.94
CA LYS A 29 13.56 6.86 -12.73
C LYS A 29 13.34 7.15 -11.25
N ALA A 30 12.62 8.22 -10.93
CA ALA A 30 12.21 8.47 -9.56
C ALA A 30 11.55 7.18 -9.10
N VAL A 31 12.14 6.52 -8.11
CA VAL A 31 11.59 5.29 -7.55
C VAL A 31 10.27 5.71 -6.91
N LEU A 32 9.17 5.55 -7.66
CA LEU A 32 7.81 5.95 -7.26
C LEU A 32 7.39 5.29 -5.94
N TYR A 33 8.07 4.20 -5.56
CA TYR A 33 7.79 3.41 -4.38
C TYR A 33 9.11 2.87 -3.82
N PRO A 34 9.68 3.45 -2.76
CA PRO A 34 10.99 3.02 -2.23
C PRO A 34 11.01 1.58 -1.70
N ASN A 35 9.84 0.94 -1.58
CA ASN A 35 9.64 -0.40 -1.01
C ASN A 35 8.97 -1.42 -1.96
N GLN A 36 9.14 -1.34 -3.30
CA GLN A 36 8.48 -2.33 -4.17
C GLN A 36 8.99 -3.75 -3.92
N ASP A 37 8.03 -4.70 -3.97
CA ASP A 37 8.19 -6.14 -4.14
C ASP A 37 8.88 -6.95 -3.02
N ALA A 38 9.19 -6.36 -1.87
CA ALA A 38 9.57 -7.17 -0.72
C ALA A 38 8.35 -7.94 -0.16
N PRO A 39 8.49 -9.24 0.19
CA PRO A 39 7.40 -10.04 0.75
C PRO A 39 6.67 -9.37 1.93
N LEU A 40 7.40 -8.73 2.85
CA LEU A 40 6.77 -8.03 3.97
C LEU A 40 5.95 -6.82 3.51
N ALA A 41 6.42 -6.07 2.52
CA ALA A 41 5.71 -4.89 2.03
C ALA A 41 4.42 -5.29 1.29
N LEU A 42 4.41 -6.44 0.60
CA LEU A 42 3.22 -7.04 0.00
C LEU A 42 2.24 -7.47 1.10
N LEU A 43 2.72 -8.22 2.09
CA LEU A 43 1.91 -8.66 3.22
C LEU A 43 1.25 -7.48 3.96
N MET A 44 2.00 -6.40 4.24
CA MET A 44 1.43 -5.20 4.89
C MET A 44 0.28 -4.56 4.09
N ARG A 45 0.31 -4.64 2.76
CA ARG A 45 -0.79 -4.14 1.92
C ARG A 45 -2.01 -5.04 2.03
N GLU A 46 -1.80 -6.35 2.02
CA GLU A 46 -2.88 -7.33 2.20
C GLU A 46 -3.51 -7.20 3.58
N MET A 47 -2.70 -7.12 4.64
CA MET A 47 -3.17 -6.92 6.02
C MET A 47 -4.03 -5.67 6.16
N PHE A 48 -3.69 -4.58 5.47
CA PHE A 48 -4.53 -3.38 5.46
C PHE A 48 -5.90 -3.64 4.82
N LEU A 49 -5.95 -4.33 3.68
CA LEU A 49 -7.21 -4.67 3.02
C LEU A 49 -8.07 -5.60 3.89
N ASP A 50 -7.43 -6.55 4.58
CA ASP A 50 -8.12 -7.42 5.52
C ASP A 50 -8.71 -6.63 6.70
N MET A 51 -7.97 -5.64 7.21
CA MET A 51 -8.48 -4.75 8.26
C MET A 51 -9.63 -3.84 7.78
N GLU A 52 -9.68 -3.48 6.49
CA GLU A 52 -10.84 -2.81 5.90
C GLU A 52 -12.06 -3.75 5.87
N GLU A 53 -11.87 -5.02 5.52
CA GLU A 53 -12.96 -6.02 5.54
C GLU A 53 -13.46 -6.26 6.96
N ILE A 54 -12.54 -6.45 7.92
CA ILE A 54 -12.88 -6.58 9.35
C ILE A 54 -13.66 -5.34 9.82
N LYS A 55 -13.22 -4.13 9.45
CA LYS A 55 -13.92 -2.89 9.83
C LYS A 55 -15.39 -2.94 9.44
N LEU A 56 -15.69 -3.33 8.20
CA LEU A 56 -17.05 -3.43 7.69
C LEU A 56 -17.86 -4.46 8.49
N SER A 57 -17.29 -5.63 8.79
CA SER A 57 -17.97 -6.64 9.60
C SER A 57 -18.24 -6.14 11.03
N VAL A 58 -17.29 -5.43 11.64
CA VAL A 58 -17.47 -4.82 12.98
C VAL A 58 -18.57 -3.76 12.95
N GLU A 59 -18.63 -2.93 11.92
CA GLU A 59 -19.65 -1.88 11.76
C GLU A 59 -21.05 -2.46 11.53
N ASN A 60 -21.14 -3.54 10.75
CA ASN A 60 -22.40 -4.20 10.41
C ASN A 60 -22.83 -5.27 11.43
N LYS A 61 -22.02 -5.54 12.46
CA LYS A 61 -22.22 -6.63 13.44
C LYS A 61 -22.33 -8.00 12.77
N GLU A 62 -21.52 -8.22 11.75
CA GLU A 62 -21.43 -9.48 11.01
C GLU A 62 -20.33 -10.37 11.59
N ALA A 63 -20.39 -11.66 11.27
CA ALA A 63 -19.35 -12.59 11.66
C ALA A 63 -18.00 -12.20 11.03
N LEU A 64 -16.94 -12.19 11.85
CA LEU A 64 -15.60 -11.90 11.36
C LEU A 64 -15.04 -13.09 10.57
N LYS A 65 -14.43 -12.80 9.43
CA LYS A 65 -13.52 -13.73 8.77
C LYS A 65 -12.19 -13.76 9.52
N SER A 66 -11.60 -14.95 9.65
CA SER A 66 -10.29 -15.11 10.27
C SER A 66 -9.16 -14.83 9.28
N TYR A 67 -8.20 -14.02 9.71
CA TYR A 67 -6.97 -13.70 8.98
C TYR A 67 -5.71 -14.08 9.75
N LEU A 68 -5.84 -14.53 11.01
CA LEU A 68 -4.73 -14.84 11.90
C LEU A 68 -3.66 -15.73 11.24
N GLU A 69 -4.05 -16.84 10.60
CA GLU A 69 -3.08 -17.74 9.96
C GLU A 69 -2.29 -17.07 8.84
N LYS A 70 -2.96 -16.24 8.01
CA LYS A 70 -2.29 -15.48 6.96
C LYS A 70 -1.34 -14.43 7.54
N HIS A 71 -1.74 -13.80 8.64
CA HIS A 71 -1.00 -12.69 9.23
C HIS A 71 0.22 -13.13 10.04
N LYS A 72 0.32 -14.40 10.45
CA LYS A 72 1.52 -14.96 11.11
C LYS A 72 2.80 -14.77 10.30
N ASP A 73 2.69 -14.67 8.98
CA ASP A 73 3.81 -14.39 8.08
C ASP A 73 4.50 -13.05 8.38
N ILE A 74 3.91 -12.14 9.16
CA ILE A 74 4.56 -10.90 9.59
C ILE A 74 5.89 -11.17 10.29
N LEU A 75 6.00 -12.28 11.02
CA LEU A 75 7.19 -12.64 11.79
C LEU A 75 8.33 -13.14 10.89
N SER A 76 8.00 -13.77 9.75
CA SER A 76 8.96 -14.44 8.86
C SER A 76 9.23 -13.69 7.54
N ALA A 77 8.27 -12.91 7.05
CA ALA A 77 8.34 -12.25 5.74
C ALA A 77 9.54 -11.31 5.61
N ILE A 78 10.22 -11.37 4.45
CA ILE A 78 11.45 -10.63 4.19
C ILE A 78 11.15 -9.13 3.98
N PRO A 79 11.77 -8.22 4.75
CA PRO A 79 11.59 -6.77 4.57
C PRO A 79 12.42 -6.22 3.41
N THR A 80 12.03 -5.06 2.86
CA THR A 80 12.87 -4.31 1.92
C THR A 80 14.21 -3.91 2.55
N ASN A 81 14.16 -3.46 3.82
CA ASN A 81 15.34 -3.14 4.60
C ASN A 81 15.53 -4.20 5.71
N PRO A 82 16.59 -5.02 5.68
CA PRO A 82 16.82 -6.08 6.67
C PRO A 82 16.97 -5.53 8.09
N LYS A 83 17.36 -4.27 8.27
CA LYS A 83 17.48 -3.62 9.59
C LYS A 83 16.15 -3.50 10.33
N VAL A 84 15.01 -3.68 9.66
CA VAL A 84 13.68 -3.65 10.28
C VAL A 84 13.43 -4.87 11.17
N LYS A 85 14.02 -6.04 10.86
CA LYS A 85 13.80 -7.30 11.60
C LYS A 85 14.63 -7.37 12.88
N THR A 86 14.36 -6.44 13.80
CA THR A 86 14.93 -6.43 15.15
C THR A 86 14.14 -7.33 16.10
N GLU A 87 14.65 -7.56 17.30
CA GLU A 87 13.88 -8.19 18.39
C GLU A 87 12.61 -7.39 18.72
N GLN A 88 12.71 -6.05 18.74
CA GLN A 88 11.55 -5.19 18.96
C GLN A 88 10.49 -5.37 17.86
N PHE A 89 10.87 -5.58 16.60
CA PHE A 89 9.91 -5.88 15.52
C PHE A 89 9.18 -7.20 15.78
N GLN A 90 9.90 -8.24 16.23
CA GLN A 90 9.30 -9.53 16.60
C GLN A 90 8.30 -9.37 17.74
N LEU A 91 8.66 -8.63 18.80
CA LEU A 91 7.76 -8.35 19.92
C LEU A 91 6.49 -7.62 19.48
N MET A 92 6.61 -6.60 18.64
CA MET A 92 5.46 -5.84 18.13
C MET A 92 4.60 -6.67 17.17
N GLY A 93 5.21 -7.53 16.35
CA GLY A 93 4.51 -8.48 15.51
C GLY A 93 3.70 -9.49 16.32
N ASN A 94 4.27 -10.01 17.42
CA ASN A 94 3.54 -10.90 18.33
C ASN A 94 2.39 -10.18 19.03
N ALA A 95 2.61 -8.96 19.54
CA ALA A 95 1.55 -8.16 20.16
C ALA A 95 0.39 -7.88 19.19
N TYR A 96 0.71 -7.63 17.91
CA TYR A 96 -0.29 -7.51 16.85
C TYR A 96 -1.09 -8.81 16.69
N LEU A 97 -0.44 -9.97 16.54
CA LEU A 97 -1.12 -11.26 16.38
C LEU A 97 -1.98 -11.64 17.60
N GLU A 98 -1.52 -11.32 18.81
CA GLU A 98 -2.29 -11.51 20.03
C GLU A 98 -3.54 -10.62 20.06
N SER A 99 -3.42 -9.35 19.66
CA SER A 99 -4.58 -8.45 19.55
C SER A 99 -5.59 -8.94 18.49
N LEU A 100 -5.11 -9.45 17.35
CA LEU A 100 -5.97 -10.01 16.31
C LEU A 100 -6.66 -11.29 16.78
N THR A 101 -5.95 -12.16 17.50
CA THR A 101 -6.53 -13.36 18.11
C THR A 101 -7.63 -12.98 19.10
N THR A 102 -7.41 -11.95 19.91
CA THR A 102 -8.41 -11.44 20.86
C THR A 102 -9.64 -10.93 20.12
N LEU A 103 -9.45 -10.15 19.05
CA LEU A 103 -10.54 -9.65 18.20
C LEU A 103 -11.36 -10.79 17.59
N GLU A 104 -10.71 -11.77 16.96
CA GLU A 104 -11.40 -12.89 16.30
C GLU A 104 -12.20 -13.78 17.28
N ASN A 105 -11.85 -13.77 18.57
CA ASN A 105 -12.55 -14.50 19.64
C ASN A 105 -13.44 -13.59 20.50
N SER A 106 -13.66 -12.34 20.09
CA SER A 106 -14.42 -11.36 20.88
C SER A 106 -15.91 -11.66 20.90
N SER A 107 -16.55 -11.36 22.02
CA SER A 107 -18.00 -11.17 22.07
C SER A 107 -18.41 -9.86 21.40
N GLU A 108 -19.67 -9.74 20.99
CA GLU A 108 -20.18 -8.58 20.26
C GLU A 108 -19.99 -7.25 21.02
N ASP A 109 -20.10 -7.27 22.36
CA ASP A 109 -19.95 -6.11 23.23
C ASP A 109 -18.51 -5.58 23.32
N LEU A 110 -17.51 -6.43 23.09
CA LEU A 110 -16.09 -6.06 23.12
C LEU A 110 -15.50 -5.86 21.71
N LEU A 111 -16.30 -6.09 20.67
CA LEU A 111 -15.82 -6.17 19.29
C LEU A 111 -15.17 -4.87 18.80
N ILE A 112 -15.77 -3.71 19.13
CA ILE A 112 -15.25 -2.40 18.75
C ILE A 112 -13.94 -2.08 19.50
N ASP A 113 -13.89 -2.36 20.80
CA ASP A 113 -12.73 -2.06 21.63
C ASP A 113 -11.52 -2.93 21.20
N ASN A 114 -11.76 -4.22 20.95
CA ASN A 114 -10.72 -5.12 20.48
C ASN A 114 -10.30 -4.82 19.04
N TYR A 115 -11.21 -4.34 18.18
CA TYR A 115 -10.84 -3.85 16.85
C TYR A 115 -9.90 -2.64 16.96
N GLN A 116 -10.25 -1.68 17.81
CA GLN A 116 -9.41 -0.51 18.04
C GLN A 116 -8.05 -0.90 18.63
N ALA A 117 -7.98 -1.92 19.48
CA ALA A 117 -6.72 -2.46 20.00
C ALA A 117 -5.82 -2.98 18.87
N VAL A 118 -6.35 -3.69 17.87
CA VAL A 118 -5.59 -4.13 16.68
C VAL A 118 -5.09 -2.92 15.87
N VAL A 119 -5.94 -1.93 15.62
CA VAL A 119 -5.52 -0.72 14.88
C VAL A 119 -4.39 0.02 15.63
N ASN A 120 -4.44 0.06 16.95
CA ASN A 120 -3.41 0.68 17.78
C ASN A 120 -2.07 -0.06 17.71
N THR A 121 -2.06 -1.40 17.65
CA THR A 121 -0.80 -2.16 17.46
C THR A 121 -0.19 -1.90 16.08
N CYS A 122 -1.02 -1.77 15.03
CA CYS A 122 -0.57 -1.33 13.71
C CYS A 122 0.12 0.05 13.79
N LEU A 123 -0.52 1.03 14.43
CA LEU A 123 0.04 2.38 14.58
C LEU A 123 1.35 2.39 15.36
N GLY A 124 1.44 1.64 16.47
CA GLY A 124 2.66 1.53 17.25
C GLY A 124 3.83 1.02 16.41
N CYS A 125 3.62 -0.06 15.65
CA CYS A 125 4.67 -0.61 14.77
C CYS A 125 5.08 0.39 13.68
N HIS A 126 4.10 1.05 13.05
CA HIS A 126 4.37 2.01 11.98
C HIS A 126 5.02 3.31 12.45
N GLN A 127 4.78 3.75 13.68
CA GLN A 127 5.50 4.87 14.29
C GLN A 127 7.00 4.59 14.43
N GLN A 128 7.37 3.34 14.70
CA GLN A 128 8.75 2.95 14.93
C GLN A 128 9.52 2.64 13.65
N TYR A 129 8.92 1.91 12.70
CA TYR A 129 9.68 1.35 11.57
C TYR A 129 9.39 2.04 10.23
N CYS A 130 8.11 2.30 9.96
CA CYS A 130 7.64 2.65 8.63
C CYS A 130 6.50 3.67 8.75
N PRO A 131 6.76 4.97 8.95
CA PRO A 131 5.72 5.95 9.25
C PRO A 131 4.81 6.31 8.05
N GLY A 132 5.21 5.96 6.82
CA GLY A 132 4.47 6.30 5.59
C GLY A 132 2.98 5.90 5.61
N PRO A 133 2.61 4.67 6.02
CA PRO A 133 1.20 4.23 6.05
C PRO A 133 0.35 4.80 7.18
N ILE A 134 0.90 5.54 8.16
CA ILE A 134 0.16 6.00 9.35
C ILE A 134 -1.12 6.76 8.98
N GLN A 135 -1.04 7.70 8.04
CA GLN A 135 -2.23 8.46 7.62
C GLN A 135 -3.33 7.57 7.04
N LYS A 136 -2.95 6.47 6.38
CA LYS A 136 -3.91 5.50 5.84
C LYS A 136 -4.51 4.66 6.97
N ILE A 137 -3.68 4.20 7.91
CA ILE A 137 -4.11 3.41 9.08
C ILE A 137 -5.07 4.20 9.96
N ASN A 138 -4.87 5.51 10.13
CA ASN A 138 -5.81 6.34 10.88
C ASN A 138 -7.24 6.33 10.33
N LYS A 139 -7.43 6.03 9.04
CA LYS A 139 -8.78 5.89 8.45
C LYS A 139 -9.50 4.61 8.91
N LEU A 140 -8.78 3.67 9.51
CA LEU A 140 -9.34 2.47 10.13
C LEU A 140 -9.90 2.78 11.53
N ILE A 141 -9.42 3.82 12.21
CA ILE A 141 -9.95 4.23 13.52
C ILE A 141 -11.43 4.58 13.37
N LYS A 142 -12.23 4.08 14.30
CA LYS A 142 -13.64 4.43 14.43
C LYS A 142 -13.77 5.58 15.43
N GLU A 143 -14.47 6.64 15.05
CA GLU A 143 -14.91 7.71 15.97
C GLU A 143 -16.18 7.31 16.74
#